data_AF-A0A2M7X2F6-F1
#
_entry.id   AF-A0A2M7X2F6-F1
#
_cell.length_a   1.000
_cell.length_b   1.000
_cell.length_c   1.000
_cell.angle_alpha   90.00
_cell.angle_beta   90.00
_cell.angle_gamma   90.00
#
_symmetry.space_group_name_H-M   'P 1'
#
loop_
_entity.id
_entity.type
_entity.pdbx_description
1 polymer ?
#
loop_
_entity_poly.entity_id
_entity_poly.type
_entity_poly.pdbx_seq_one_letter_code
_entity_poly.pdbx_strand_id
1 'polypeptide(L)'
;MFDLKSSYTTTDAQKNAIEKLAQGVINGQKHQALVGVTGSGKTFVAANIIQKLQKSTLIISHNKTLAGQLYQEFRDFFPNNAVEYFVSYYDYYQPESYIPTTDTYIEKDADINEEIDKLRLSATASLLTRKDVIVVASVSCIYNLGSPIEYQKQIIELKQGMKIKIEDIQSRLIQLYYERNDMDFKRGTFRARGDTLDIHPAYQSFAVRLELLQDKLVKISFFDPISGEILNKDQISENSDLTKTQEEFIKNHFTSASSLIIYPAKHYVAPKDMFEVAIKNIKSDLEIQLKVLEDNGKKLEAYRLSQRTKYDLEMIQEIGYCKGIENYSRYFDGREKGTPPYSLLDFFPKDYNLIIDESHITIPQVRGMYNGDQARKQTLVNYGFRLPSALDN
;
A
#
# COMPACT_ATOMS: atom_id res chain seq x y z
N MET A 1 -5.31 19.29 9.72
CA MET A 1 -4.41 20.42 9.36
C MET A 1 -3.04 20.02 9.87
N PHE A 2 -1.96 20.22 9.09
CA PHE A 2 -0.61 19.96 9.58
C PHE A 2 -0.26 20.89 10.73
N ASP A 3 0.33 20.31 11.79
CA ASP A 3 0.70 20.97 13.04
C ASP A 3 2.15 20.62 13.41
N LEU A 4 3.07 21.45 12.91
CA LEU A 4 4.52 21.35 13.15
C LEU A 4 4.85 21.66 14.61
N LYS A 5 5.39 20.68 15.33
CA LYS A 5 5.98 20.82 16.66
C LYS A 5 7.50 20.77 16.56
N SER A 6 8.16 21.79 17.09
CA SER A 6 9.61 21.86 17.11
C SER A 6 10.08 22.83 18.20
N SER A 7 11.19 22.50 18.85
CA SER A 7 11.92 23.43 19.73
C SER A 7 12.86 24.36 18.95
N TYR A 8 13.12 24.07 17.68
CA TYR A 8 14.00 24.85 16.81
C TYR A 8 13.28 26.05 16.21
N THR A 9 14.01 27.15 16.05
CA THR A 9 13.56 28.33 15.30
C THR A 9 14.24 28.39 13.94
N THR A 10 13.50 28.82 12.92
CA THR A 10 14.06 28.98 11.56
C THR A 10 15.05 30.13 11.50
N THR A 11 16.20 29.91 10.86
CA THR A 11 17.15 31.00 10.53
C THR A 11 16.62 31.86 9.37
N ASP A 12 17.17 33.06 9.17
CA ASP A 12 16.71 33.95 8.10
C ASP A 12 16.91 33.35 6.69
N ALA A 13 17.99 32.58 6.49
CA ALA A 13 18.21 31.85 5.24
C ALA A 13 17.13 30.77 5.02
N GLN A 14 16.76 30.03 6.08
CA GLN A 14 15.69 29.03 6.00
C GLN A 14 14.34 29.69 5.75
N LYS A 15 14.00 30.80 6.43
CA LYS A 15 12.77 31.56 6.19
C LYS A 15 12.63 31.98 4.74
N ASN A 16 13.70 32.56 4.18
CA ASN A 16 13.73 32.99 2.77
C ASN A 16 13.51 31.80 1.82
N ALA A 17 14.16 30.66 2.08
CA ALA A 17 13.98 29.44 1.29
C ALA A 17 12.55 28.91 1.38
N ILE A 18 11.96 28.83 2.58
CA ILE A 18 10.58 28.39 2.82
C ILE A 18 9.59 29.29 2.07
N GLU A 19 9.75 30.61 2.16
CA GLU A 19 8.88 31.57 1.50
C GLU A 19 8.95 31.47 -0.02
N LYS A 20 10.16 31.43 -0.60
CA LYS A 20 10.35 31.29 -2.04
C LYS A 20 9.73 29.99 -2.57
N LEU A 21 10.03 28.86 -1.93
CA LEU A 21 9.55 27.55 -2.37
C LEU A 21 8.03 27.43 -2.24
N ALA A 22 7.46 27.87 -1.12
CA ALA A 22 6.02 27.86 -0.90
C ALA A 22 5.30 28.78 -1.90
N GLN A 23 5.81 29.99 -2.14
CA GLN A 23 5.22 30.90 -3.12
C GLN A 23 5.33 30.34 -4.54
N GLY A 24 6.42 29.66 -4.89
CA GLY A 24 6.56 28.96 -6.15
C GLY A 24 5.45 27.92 -6.37
N VAL A 25 5.13 27.12 -5.34
CA VAL A 25 4.02 26.15 -5.41
C VAL A 25 2.68 26.85 -5.56
N ILE A 26 2.42 27.91 -4.79
CA ILE A 26 1.19 28.70 -4.86
C ILE A 26 1.00 29.32 -6.25
N ASN A 27 2.10 29.76 -6.88
CA ASN A 27 2.12 30.33 -8.22
C ASN A 27 2.04 29.26 -9.34
N GLY A 28 1.91 27.97 -9.00
CA GLY A 28 1.80 26.88 -9.97
C GLY A 28 3.12 26.41 -10.57
N GLN A 29 4.27 26.74 -9.99
CA GLN A 29 5.56 26.23 -10.44
C GLN A 29 5.66 24.72 -10.14
N LYS A 30 5.81 23.92 -11.21
CA LYS A 30 5.85 22.45 -11.10
C LYS A 30 7.15 21.90 -10.54
N HIS A 31 8.28 22.54 -10.84
CA HIS A 31 9.61 22.05 -10.48
C HIS A 31 10.40 23.15 -9.80
N GLN A 32 10.94 22.84 -8.62
CA GLN A 32 11.77 23.73 -7.83
C GLN A 32 12.89 22.91 -7.18
N ALA A 33 14.02 23.55 -6.88
CA ALA A 33 15.17 22.89 -6.27
C ALA A 33 15.63 23.65 -5.02
N LEU A 34 15.72 22.95 -3.89
CA LEU A 34 16.37 23.45 -2.68
C LEU A 34 17.85 23.06 -2.71
N VAL A 35 18.72 24.03 -3.00
CA VAL A 35 20.17 23.82 -2.96
C VAL A 35 20.66 24.15 -1.54
N GLY A 36 20.72 23.11 -0.69
CA GLY A 36 21.17 23.24 0.70
C GLY A 36 22.42 22.40 0.96
N VAL A 37 23.42 23.00 1.61
CA VAL A 37 24.62 22.27 2.09
C VAL A 37 24.24 21.22 3.14
N THR A 38 25.07 20.19 3.32
CA THR A 38 24.88 19.19 4.39
C THR A 38 24.84 19.87 5.76
N GLY A 39 23.93 19.44 6.63
CA GLY A 39 23.74 20.03 7.96
C GLY A 39 22.93 21.34 8.00
N SER A 40 22.45 21.86 6.87
CA SER A 40 21.64 23.10 6.83
C SER A 40 20.19 22.97 7.35
N GLY A 41 19.79 21.79 7.85
CA GLY A 41 18.43 21.54 8.33
C GLY A 41 17.39 21.42 7.21
N LYS A 42 17.73 20.73 6.10
CA LYS A 42 16.85 20.56 4.93
C LYS A 42 15.50 19.94 5.29
N THR A 43 15.47 18.94 6.18
CA THR A 43 14.21 18.33 6.63
C THR A 43 13.32 19.34 7.35
N PHE A 44 13.89 20.19 8.22
CA PHE A 44 13.12 21.21 8.92
C PHE A 44 12.56 22.27 7.97
N VAL A 45 13.30 22.65 6.93
CA VAL A 45 12.79 23.49 5.84
C VAL A 45 11.62 22.82 5.13
N ALA A 46 11.74 21.54 4.76
CA ALA A 46 10.67 20.77 4.15
C ALA A 46 9.42 20.69 5.04
N ALA A 47 9.58 20.43 6.34
CA ALA A 47 8.48 20.41 7.31
C ALA A 47 7.74 21.75 7.36
N ASN A 48 8.45 22.88 7.40
CA ASN A 48 7.83 24.20 7.36
C ASN A 48 7.08 24.47 6.04
N ILE A 49 7.58 23.95 4.91
CA ILE A 49 6.87 24.04 3.62
C ILE A 49 5.56 23.23 3.67
N ILE A 50 5.57 22.02 4.22
CA ILE A 50 4.36 21.17 4.37
C ILE A 50 3.33 21.88 5.27
N GLN A 51 3.76 22.39 6.43
CA GLN A 51 2.95 23.20 7.35
C GLN A 51 2.31 24.40 6.63
N LYS A 52 3.06 25.10 5.78
CA LYS A 52 2.57 26.30 5.08
C LYS A 52 1.60 25.97 3.95
N LEU A 53 1.85 24.87 3.22
CA LEU A 53 1.06 24.50 2.05
C LEU A 53 -0.20 23.69 2.38
N GLN A 54 -0.24 23.01 3.52
CA GLN A 54 -1.40 22.24 3.99
C GLN A 54 -1.89 21.17 2.98
N LYS A 55 -0.94 20.51 2.31
CA LYS A 55 -1.19 19.48 1.29
C LYS A 55 -0.54 18.16 1.67
N SER A 56 -1.22 17.05 1.36
CA SER A 56 -0.64 15.72 1.51
C SER A 56 0.69 15.66 0.75
N THR A 57 1.71 15.06 1.34
CA THR A 57 3.07 15.14 0.81
C THR A 57 3.68 13.75 0.68
N LEU A 58 4.18 13.43 -0.52
CA LEU A 58 5.02 12.26 -0.76
C LEU A 58 6.49 12.67 -0.71
N ILE A 59 7.29 11.94 0.06
CA ILE A 59 8.73 12.14 0.17
C ILE A 59 9.42 10.88 -0.33
N ILE A 60 10.22 10.99 -1.41
CA ILE A 60 10.93 9.85 -1.98
C ILE A 60 12.41 9.93 -1.58
N SER A 61 12.92 8.87 -0.97
CA SER A 61 14.36 8.69 -0.71
C SER A 61 14.90 7.44 -1.41
N HIS A 62 16.17 7.47 -1.81
CA HIS A 62 16.77 6.43 -2.65
C HIS A 62 17.11 5.13 -1.91
N ASN A 63 17.12 5.15 -0.56
CA ASN A 63 17.45 3.97 0.24
C ASN A 63 16.59 3.88 1.51
N LYS A 64 16.45 2.66 2.06
CA LYS A 64 15.62 2.39 3.24
C LYS A 64 16.13 3.08 4.52
N THR A 65 17.44 3.28 4.65
CA THR A 65 18.05 3.88 5.85
C THR A 65 17.69 5.36 5.98
N LEU A 66 17.89 6.14 4.91
CA LEU A 66 17.52 7.55 4.87
C LEU A 66 16.00 7.73 4.94
N ALA A 67 15.24 6.87 4.26
CA ALA A 67 13.78 6.86 4.39
C ALA A 67 13.35 6.66 5.86
N GLY A 68 13.97 5.72 6.57
CA GLY A 68 13.72 5.50 7.99
C GLY A 68 14.08 6.70 8.87
N GLN A 69 15.22 7.36 8.61
CA GLN A 69 15.61 8.59 9.32
C GLN A 69 14.61 9.72 9.11
N LEU A 70 14.26 10.00 7.85
CA LEU A 70 13.26 11.00 7.49
C LEU A 70 11.92 10.69 8.13
N TYR A 71 11.50 9.43 8.12
CA TYR A 71 10.25 9.00 8.76
C TYR A 71 10.22 9.35 10.26
N GLN A 72 11.31 9.10 10.98
CA GLN A 72 11.40 9.47 12.40
C GLN A 72 11.41 10.99 12.59
N GLU A 73 12.22 11.72 11.82
CA GLU A 73 12.27 13.19 11.88
C GLU A 73 10.88 13.82 11.62
N PHE A 74 10.16 13.35 10.61
CA PHE A 74 8.81 13.83 10.31
C PHE A 74 7.79 13.44 11.39
N ARG A 75 7.92 12.29 12.04
CA ARG A 75 7.06 11.92 13.19
C ARG A 75 7.28 12.85 14.37
N ASP A 76 8.53 13.20 14.66
CA ASP A 76 8.86 14.14 15.73
C ASP A 76 8.34 15.55 15.41
N PHE A 77 8.43 15.96 14.13
CA PHE A 77 7.91 17.25 13.68
C PHE A 77 6.38 17.31 13.61
N PHE A 78 5.70 16.22 13.30
CA PHE A 78 4.25 16.17 13.12
C PHE A 78 3.61 15.07 13.97
N PRO A 79 3.70 15.14 15.31
CA PRO A 79 3.22 14.08 16.19
C PRO A 79 1.70 13.87 16.09
N ASN A 80 0.96 14.90 15.65
CA ASN A 80 -0.51 14.91 15.57
C ASN A 80 -1.05 14.61 14.16
N ASN A 81 -0.18 14.40 13.16
CA ASN A 81 -0.58 14.11 11.78
C ASN A 81 -0.21 12.68 11.38
N ALA A 82 -0.75 12.21 10.25
CA ALA A 82 -0.40 10.89 9.74
C ALA A 82 0.95 10.96 9.01
N VAL A 83 2.00 10.55 9.70
CA VAL A 83 3.31 10.31 9.10
C VAL A 83 3.44 8.81 8.88
N GLU A 84 3.52 8.42 7.61
CA GLU A 84 3.41 7.05 7.14
C GLU A 84 4.71 6.62 6.45
N TYR A 85 4.96 5.31 6.43
CA TYR A 85 6.18 4.73 5.88
C TYR A 85 5.85 3.73 4.77
N PHE A 86 6.44 3.91 3.59
CA PHE A 86 6.13 3.11 2.41
C PHE A 86 7.40 2.66 1.66
N VAL A 87 7.96 1.54 2.08
CA VAL A 87 9.11 0.91 1.42
C VAL A 87 8.78 -0.52 1.01
N SER A 88 9.72 -1.18 0.31
CA SER A 88 9.58 -2.62 0.06
C SER A 88 9.49 -3.38 1.38
N TYR A 89 8.37 -4.06 1.56
CA TYR A 89 8.10 -5.06 2.60
C TYR A 89 8.89 -6.35 2.47
N TYR A 90 9.71 -6.52 1.43
CA TYR A 90 10.59 -7.68 1.36
C TYR A 90 11.88 -7.42 2.15
N ASP A 91 12.19 -8.33 3.07
CA ASP A 91 13.50 -8.42 3.72
C ASP A 91 14.51 -9.11 2.79
N TYR A 92 14.05 -10.15 2.11
CA TYR A 92 14.76 -10.80 1.00
C TYR A 92 13.85 -10.85 -0.22
N TYR A 93 14.39 -10.55 -1.40
CA TYR A 93 13.65 -10.63 -2.66
C TYR A 93 14.55 -11.08 -3.80
N GLN A 94 14.23 -12.23 -4.37
CA GLN A 94 14.77 -12.72 -5.62
C GLN A 94 13.71 -12.63 -6.72
N PRO A 95 13.92 -11.77 -7.73
CA PRO A 95 13.01 -11.69 -8.85
C PRO A 95 13.07 -12.95 -9.71
N GLU A 96 11.92 -13.36 -10.24
CA GLU A 96 11.86 -14.32 -11.33
C GLU A 96 12.70 -13.86 -12.52
N SER A 97 13.58 -14.71 -13.04
CA SER A 97 14.40 -14.38 -14.21
C SER A 97 14.84 -15.63 -14.96
N TYR A 98 15.30 -15.42 -16.19
CA TYR A 98 15.87 -16.49 -17.02
C TYR A 98 17.17 -15.99 -17.62
N ILE A 99 18.22 -16.80 -17.52
CA ILE A 99 19.56 -16.51 -18.04
C ILE A 99 19.79 -17.40 -19.27
N PRO A 100 19.67 -16.86 -20.50
CA PRO A 100 19.74 -17.67 -21.71
C PRO A 100 21.10 -18.32 -21.95
N THR A 101 22.18 -17.67 -21.51
CA THR A 101 23.55 -18.15 -21.72
C THR A 101 23.86 -19.44 -20.97
N THR A 102 23.15 -19.72 -19.88
CA THR A 102 23.32 -20.91 -19.05
C THR A 102 22.06 -21.78 -18.99
N ASP A 103 21.03 -21.46 -19.80
CA ASP A 103 19.70 -22.08 -19.76
C ASP A 103 19.16 -22.25 -18.32
N THR A 104 19.34 -21.21 -17.51
CA THR A 104 19.01 -21.25 -16.08
C THR A 104 17.78 -20.42 -15.80
N TYR A 105 16.72 -21.08 -15.34
CA TYR A 105 15.54 -20.42 -14.80
C TYR A 105 15.67 -20.22 -13.30
N ILE A 106 15.47 -18.99 -12.85
CA ILE A 106 15.55 -18.60 -11.45
C ILE A 106 14.14 -18.32 -10.96
N GLU A 107 13.69 -19.11 -10.00
CA GLU A 107 12.39 -18.93 -9.37
C GLU A 107 12.34 -17.66 -8.51
N LYS A 108 11.14 -17.07 -8.45
CA LYS A 108 10.81 -16.04 -7.47
C LYS A 108 10.88 -16.65 -6.08
N ASP A 109 11.64 -16.01 -5.22
CA ASP A 109 11.71 -16.31 -3.79
C ASP A 109 11.72 -15.00 -3.02
N ALA A 110 11.03 -14.95 -1.89
CA ALA A 110 10.87 -13.71 -1.14
C ALA A 110 10.48 -13.98 0.31
N ASP A 111 10.98 -13.14 1.20
CA ASP A 111 10.61 -13.10 2.60
C ASP A 111 9.97 -11.74 2.94
N ILE A 112 8.81 -11.78 3.58
CA ILE A 112 7.95 -10.61 3.82
C ILE A 112 8.09 -10.17 5.28
N ASN A 113 8.39 -8.89 5.45
CA ASN A 113 8.37 -8.22 6.73
C ASN A 113 6.96 -7.72 7.06
N GLU A 114 6.30 -8.43 7.97
CA GLU A 114 4.94 -8.15 8.43
C GLU A 114 4.77 -6.73 9.02
N GLU A 115 5.81 -6.16 9.66
CA GLU A 115 5.74 -4.79 10.18
C GLU A 115 5.74 -3.76 9.06
N ILE A 116 6.56 -3.94 8.04
CA ILE A 116 6.57 -3.05 6.88
C ILE A 116 5.27 -3.18 6.08
N ASP A 117 4.71 -4.39 5.95
CA ASP A 117 3.42 -4.57 5.27
C ASP A 117 2.29 -3.82 5.98
N LYS A 118 2.21 -3.93 7.32
CA LYS A 118 1.30 -3.11 8.14
C LYS A 118 1.46 -1.62 7.83
N LEU A 119 2.71 -1.11 7.81
CA LEU A 119 2.97 0.32 7.55
C LEU A 119 2.55 0.74 6.14
N ARG A 120 2.70 -0.13 5.14
CA ARG A 120 2.23 0.14 3.78
C ARG A 120 0.71 0.20 3.70
N LEU A 121 0.02 -0.73 4.34
CA LEU A 121 -1.45 -0.74 4.41
C LEU A 121 -1.96 0.51 5.16
N SER A 122 -1.30 0.88 6.27
CA SER A 122 -1.55 2.12 7.01
C SER A 122 -1.45 3.35 6.11
N ALA A 123 -0.37 3.46 5.32
CA ALA A 123 -0.16 4.57 4.40
C ALA A 123 -1.32 4.73 3.40
N THR A 124 -1.74 3.64 2.76
CA THR A 124 -2.85 3.66 1.79
C THR A 124 -4.19 3.95 2.44
N ALA A 125 -4.45 3.44 3.65
CA ALA A 125 -5.67 3.74 4.39
C ALA A 125 -5.71 5.23 4.80
N SER A 126 -4.62 5.76 5.35
CA SER A 126 -4.50 7.17 5.74
C SER A 126 -4.73 8.12 4.57
N LEU A 127 -4.20 7.81 3.38
CA LEU A 127 -4.45 8.64 2.18
C LEU A 127 -5.92 8.69 1.76
N LEU A 128 -6.71 7.65 2.06
CA LEU A 128 -8.13 7.59 1.74
C LEU A 128 -9.02 8.20 2.84
N THR A 129 -8.55 8.28 4.09
CA THR A 129 -9.35 8.76 5.23
C THR A 129 -9.10 10.23 5.58
N ARG A 130 -7.89 10.75 5.38
CA ARG A 130 -7.50 12.09 5.85
C ARG A 130 -6.61 12.83 4.86
N LYS A 131 -6.53 14.16 5.03
CA LYS A 131 -5.79 15.05 4.13
C LYS A 131 -4.39 15.41 4.63
N ASP A 132 -4.17 15.33 5.93
CA ASP A 132 -2.92 15.66 6.61
C ASP A 132 -2.01 14.44 6.72
N VAL A 133 -1.63 13.91 5.55
CA VAL A 133 -0.76 12.73 5.40
C VAL A 133 0.58 13.11 4.79
N ILE A 134 1.66 12.66 5.44
CA ILE A 134 3.01 12.65 4.88
C ILE A 134 3.39 11.19 4.69
N VAL A 135 3.76 10.79 3.49
CA VAL A 135 4.28 9.44 3.24
C VAL A 135 5.75 9.52 2.89
N VAL A 136 6.60 8.91 3.71
CA VAL A 136 8.01 8.73 3.41
C VAL A 136 8.19 7.39 2.73
N ALA A 137 8.65 7.41 1.48
CA ALA A 137 8.69 6.25 0.61
C ALA A 137 10.05 6.03 -0.03
N SER A 138 10.32 4.78 -0.40
CA SER A 138 11.37 4.47 -1.39
C SER A 138 10.79 4.49 -2.81
N VAL A 139 11.58 4.08 -3.80
CA VAL A 139 11.08 3.77 -5.15
C VAL A 139 9.96 2.72 -5.16
N SER A 140 9.64 2.07 -4.05
CA SER A 140 8.45 1.23 -3.96
C SER A 140 7.15 1.98 -4.28
N CYS A 141 7.11 3.31 -4.15
CA CYS A 141 5.91 4.11 -4.45
C CYS A 141 5.50 4.09 -5.92
N ILE A 142 6.42 3.80 -6.85
CA ILE A 142 6.14 3.73 -8.30
C ILE A 142 5.82 2.31 -8.78
N TYR A 143 5.86 1.31 -7.87
CA TYR A 143 5.51 -0.07 -8.21
C TYR A 143 4.02 -0.32 -8.11
N ASN A 144 3.58 -1.37 -8.81
CA ASN A 144 2.19 -1.77 -8.89
C ASN A 144 1.54 -1.95 -7.50
N LEU A 145 0.36 -1.37 -7.36
CA LEU A 145 -0.61 -1.57 -6.29
C LEU A 145 -1.98 -1.86 -6.92
N GLY A 146 -2.88 -2.49 -6.16
CA GLY A 146 -4.27 -2.62 -6.61
C GLY A 146 -4.94 -1.26 -6.83
N SER A 147 -5.98 -1.24 -7.67
CA SER A 147 -6.73 -0.03 -7.98
C SER A 147 -7.22 0.69 -6.71
N PRO A 148 -6.92 1.99 -6.52
CA PRO A 148 -7.41 2.74 -5.36
C PRO A 148 -8.94 2.84 -5.35
N ILE A 149 -9.56 2.85 -6.54
CA ILE A 149 -11.02 2.90 -6.70
C ILE A 149 -11.64 1.60 -6.19
N GLU A 150 -11.11 0.44 -6.59
CA GLU A 150 -11.60 -0.84 -6.11
C GLU A 150 -11.31 -1.04 -4.62
N TYR A 151 -10.13 -0.63 -4.16
CA TYR A 151 -9.78 -0.64 -2.74
C TYR A 151 -10.75 0.19 -1.90
N GLN A 152 -11.17 1.37 -2.39
CA GLN A 152 -12.15 2.23 -1.72
C GLN A 152 -13.58 1.68 -1.76
N LYS A 153 -13.98 1.00 -2.84
CA LYS A 153 -15.30 0.35 -2.93
C LYS A 153 -15.42 -0.83 -1.97
N GLN A 154 -14.31 -1.50 -1.69
CA GLN A 154 -14.24 -2.70 -0.85
C GLN A 154 -13.95 -2.31 0.61
N ILE A 155 -14.89 -1.59 1.23
CA ILE A 155 -14.82 -1.24 2.65
C ILE A 155 -16.07 -1.71 3.41
N ILE A 156 -15.91 -2.00 4.68
CA ILE A 156 -17.05 -2.20 5.59
C ILE A 156 -17.15 -0.97 6.48
N GLU A 157 -18.20 -0.19 6.28
CA GLU A 157 -18.59 0.87 7.21
C GLU A 157 -19.61 0.31 8.20
N LEU A 158 -19.27 0.38 9.49
CA LEU A 158 -20.10 -0.06 10.60
C LEU A 158 -20.43 1.14 11.47
N LYS A 159 -21.70 1.29 11.83
CA LYS A 159 -22.15 2.37 12.71
C LYS A 159 -22.94 1.79 13.87
N GLN A 160 -22.68 2.30 15.08
CA GLN A 160 -23.46 1.97 16.25
C GLN A 160 -24.93 2.28 15.99
N GLY A 161 -25.79 1.31 16.32
CA GLY A 161 -27.22 1.33 16.05
C GLY A 161 -27.64 0.68 14.75
N MET A 162 -26.70 0.29 13.86
CA MET A 162 -27.00 -0.42 12.62
C MET A 162 -27.59 -1.80 12.90
N LYS A 163 -28.65 -2.17 12.18
CA LYS A 163 -29.22 -3.51 12.22
C LYS A 163 -28.44 -4.41 11.28
N ILE A 164 -27.67 -5.34 11.82
CA ILE A 164 -26.75 -6.21 11.10
C ILE A 164 -26.49 -7.47 11.94
N LYS A 165 -26.30 -8.62 11.28
CA LYS A 165 -25.96 -9.87 11.96
C LYS A 165 -24.45 -10.10 11.96
N ILE A 166 -23.96 -10.91 12.90
CA ILE A 166 -22.54 -11.28 12.95
C ILE A 166 -22.14 -12.00 11.66
N GLU A 167 -22.96 -12.91 11.17
CA GLU A 167 -22.68 -13.71 9.96
C GLU A 167 -22.54 -12.83 8.71
N ASP A 168 -23.30 -11.73 8.64
CA ASP A 168 -23.22 -10.76 7.54
C ASP A 168 -21.87 -10.03 7.59
N ILE A 169 -21.42 -9.62 8.78
CA ILE A 169 -20.12 -8.96 8.95
C ILE A 169 -18.99 -9.93 8.63
N GLN A 170 -19.06 -11.17 9.13
CA GLN A 170 -18.05 -12.20 8.84
C GLN A 170 -17.92 -12.46 7.34
N SER A 171 -19.05 -12.60 6.64
CA SER A 171 -19.06 -12.82 5.19
C SER A 171 -18.38 -11.67 4.44
N ARG A 172 -18.62 -10.42 4.86
CA ARG A 172 -17.93 -9.26 4.28
C ARG A 172 -16.45 -9.19 4.65
N LEU A 173 -16.07 -9.57 5.87
CA LEU A 173 -14.65 -9.62 6.28
C LEU A 173 -13.86 -10.62 5.44
N ILE A 174 -14.44 -11.79 5.14
CA ILE A 174 -13.84 -12.78 4.23
C ILE A 174 -13.65 -12.18 2.83
N GLN A 175 -14.62 -11.42 2.33
CA GLN A 175 -14.48 -10.70 1.05
C GLN A 175 -13.36 -9.64 1.07
N LEU A 176 -13.06 -9.08 2.25
CA LEU A 176 -11.93 -8.18 2.49
C LEU A 176 -10.60 -8.90 2.76
N TYR A 177 -10.51 -10.21 2.50
CA TYR A 177 -9.34 -11.06 2.72
C TYR A 177 -8.94 -11.21 4.20
N TYR A 178 -9.87 -11.05 5.13
CA TYR A 178 -9.62 -11.43 6.52
C TYR A 178 -9.88 -12.91 6.73
N GLU A 179 -9.08 -13.53 7.59
CA GLU A 179 -9.20 -14.93 7.95
C GLU A 179 -9.89 -15.11 9.30
N ARG A 180 -10.80 -16.08 9.41
CA ARG A 180 -11.37 -16.44 10.70
C ARG A 180 -10.36 -17.28 11.48
N ASN A 181 -9.93 -16.80 12.65
CA ASN A 181 -9.03 -17.55 13.52
C ASN A 181 -9.36 -17.32 15.00
N ASP A 182 -10.01 -18.30 15.61
CA ASP A 182 -10.47 -18.21 17.00
C ASP A 182 -9.33 -18.44 18.03
N MET A 183 -8.21 -19.06 17.60
CA MET A 183 -7.07 -19.44 18.44
C MET A 183 -5.90 -18.45 18.32
N ASP A 184 -5.42 -18.21 17.10
CA ASP A 184 -4.30 -17.33 16.80
C ASP A 184 -4.83 -15.99 16.25
N PHE A 185 -5.05 -15.05 17.17
CA PHE A 185 -5.64 -13.74 16.87
C PHE A 185 -4.57 -12.72 16.48
N LYS A 186 -4.12 -12.81 15.23
CA LYS A 186 -3.12 -11.93 14.61
C LYS A 186 -3.74 -10.92 13.64
N ARG A 187 -2.93 -9.99 13.12
CA ARG A 187 -3.33 -9.02 12.08
C ARG A 187 -4.01 -9.71 10.89
N GLY A 188 -5.05 -9.09 10.35
CA GLY A 188 -5.79 -9.64 9.21
C GLY A 188 -6.72 -10.80 9.60
N THR A 189 -6.96 -11.03 10.89
CA THR A 189 -7.89 -12.07 11.36
C THR A 189 -9.08 -11.50 12.12
N PHE A 190 -10.14 -12.31 12.23
CA PHE A 190 -11.27 -12.05 13.11
C PHE A 190 -11.69 -13.33 13.84
N ARG A 191 -12.37 -13.16 14.98
CA ARG A 191 -12.92 -14.26 15.79
C ARG A 191 -14.27 -13.85 16.39
N ALA A 192 -15.15 -14.82 16.55
CA ALA A 192 -16.48 -14.58 17.12
C ALA A 192 -16.65 -15.34 18.43
N ARG A 193 -17.16 -14.66 19.45
CA ARG A 193 -17.39 -15.20 20.79
C ARG A 193 -18.78 -14.78 21.25
N GLY A 194 -19.77 -15.65 20.99
CA GLY A 194 -21.17 -15.38 21.26
C GLY A 194 -21.62 -14.12 20.50
N ASP A 195 -22.07 -13.11 21.25
CA ASP A 195 -22.59 -11.85 20.74
C ASP A 195 -21.50 -10.81 20.40
N THR A 196 -20.23 -11.22 20.46
CA THR A 196 -19.08 -10.35 20.18
C THR A 196 -18.28 -10.82 18.98
N LEU A 197 -17.83 -9.87 18.16
CA LEU A 197 -16.93 -10.09 17.03
C LEU A 197 -15.67 -9.24 17.22
N ASP A 198 -14.55 -9.91 17.44
CA ASP A 198 -13.23 -9.29 17.52
C ASP A 198 -12.60 -9.32 16.13
N ILE A 199 -12.05 -8.19 15.69
CA ILE A 199 -11.40 -8.01 14.39
C ILE A 199 -10.05 -7.37 14.65
N HIS A 200 -8.97 -7.93 14.09
CA HIS A 200 -7.66 -7.31 14.10
C HIS A 200 -7.36 -6.73 12.71
N PRO A 201 -7.56 -5.41 12.49
CA PRO A 201 -7.28 -4.80 11.20
C PRO A 201 -5.83 -5.03 10.79
N ALA A 202 -5.59 -5.33 9.51
CA ALA A 202 -4.25 -5.63 9.00
C ALA A 202 -3.28 -4.43 9.12
N TYR A 203 -3.82 -3.22 9.12
CA TYR A 203 -3.12 -1.94 9.13
C TYR A 203 -3.04 -1.29 10.52
N GLN A 204 -3.48 -1.95 11.59
CA GLN A 204 -3.46 -1.40 12.95
C GLN A 204 -2.71 -2.32 13.91
N SER A 205 -2.24 -1.74 15.01
CA SER A 205 -1.66 -2.49 16.13
C SER A 205 -2.72 -2.89 17.17
N PHE A 206 -3.84 -2.17 17.25
CA PHE A 206 -4.96 -2.51 18.13
C PHE A 206 -6.01 -3.35 17.39
N ALA A 207 -6.83 -4.05 18.16
CA ALA A 207 -7.99 -4.78 17.68
C ALA A 207 -9.29 -4.02 17.99
N VAL A 208 -10.35 -4.38 17.27
CA VAL A 208 -11.68 -3.82 17.41
C VAL A 208 -12.64 -4.92 17.86
N ARG A 209 -13.43 -4.65 18.90
CA ARG A 209 -14.51 -5.50 19.37
C ARG A 209 -15.85 -4.87 19.05
N LEU A 210 -16.70 -5.63 18.37
CA LEU A 210 -18.07 -5.28 18.05
C LEU A 210 -18.98 -6.08 18.97
N GLU A 211 -19.86 -5.40 19.72
CA GLU A 211 -20.87 -6.03 20.56
C GLU A 211 -22.23 -5.88 19.87
N LEU A 212 -22.86 -7.01 19.55
CA LEU A 212 -24.16 -7.05 18.87
C LEU A 212 -25.22 -7.59 19.82
N LEU A 213 -26.40 -6.96 19.85
CA LEU A 213 -27.53 -7.44 20.64
C LEU A 213 -28.78 -7.44 19.75
N GLN A 214 -29.45 -8.59 19.63
CA GLN A 214 -30.65 -8.74 18.81
C GLN A 214 -30.48 -8.18 17.38
N ASP A 215 -29.43 -8.62 16.68
CA ASP A 215 -29.07 -8.18 15.32
C ASP A 215 -28.82 -6.67 15.19
N LYS A 216 -28.33 -6.02 16.25
CA LYS A 216 -28.01 -4.58 16.26
C LYS A 216 -26.63 -4.34 16.84
N LEU A 217 -25.79 -3.57 16.16
CA LEU A 217 -24.48 -3.16 16.67
C LEU A 217 -24.66 -2.17 17.81
N VAL A 218 -24.44 -2.63 19.05
CA VAL A 218 -24.67 -1.81 20.25
C VAL A 218 -23.42 -1.06 20.65
N LYS A 219 -22.24 -1.62 20.46
CA LYS A 219 -20.99 -0.99 20.90
C LYS A 219 -19.82 -1.38 20.00
N ILE A 220 -18.90 -0.43 19.85
CA ILE A 220 -17.60 -0.61 19.20
C ILE A 220 -16.55 -0.22 20.25
N SER A 221 -15.66 -1.13 20.58
CA SER A 221 -14.55 -0.93 21.52
C SER A 221 -13.22 -1.29 20.88
N PHE A 222 -12.15 -0.62 21.31
CA PHE A 222 -10.79 -0.92 20.86
C PHE A 222 -10.04 -1.54 22.02
N PHE A 223 -9.14 -2.48 21.73
CA PHE A 223 -8.36 -3.14 22.75
C PHE A 223 -7.00 -3.59 22.22
N ASP A 224 -6.04 -3.75 23.11
CA ASP A 224 -4.75 -4.35 22.77
C ASP A 224 -4.93 -5.87 22.57
N PRO A 225 -4.53 -6.44 21.41
CA PRO A 225 -4.76 -7.85 21.10
C PRO A 225 -3.99 -8.82 21.99
N ILE A 226 -2.90 -8.36 22.64
CA ILE A 226 -2.03 -9.15 23.52
C ILE A 226 -2.50 -9.04 24.97
N SER A 227 -2.65 -7.82 25.49
CA SER A 227 -3.01 -7.61 26.91
C SER A 227 -4.51 -7.76 27.17
N GLY A 228 -5.35 -7.53 26.14
CA GLY A 228 -6.81 -7.49 26.27
C GLY A 228 -7.35 -6.21 26.90
N GLU A 229 -6.48 -5.23 27.21
CA GLU A 229 -6.87 -3.97 27.82
C GLU A 229 -7.70 -3.12 26.86
N ILE A 230 -8.84 -2.60 27.34
CA ILE A 230 -9.70 -1.73 26.54
C ILE A 230 -9.07 -0.35 26.44
N LEU A 231 -8.85 0.11 25.21
CA LEU A 231 -8.35 1.44 24.90
C LEU A 231 -9.51 2.44 25.02
N ASN A 232 -9.63 3.07 26.19
CA ASN A 232 -10.64 4.10 26.46
C ASN A 232 -10.21 5.45 25.90
N LYS A 233 -11.15 6.19 25.27
CA LYS A 233 -10.93 7.54 24.72
C LYS A 233 -10.29 8.54 25.70
N ASP A 234 -10.54 8.38 27.00
CA ASP A 234 -10.22 9.37 28.05
C ASP A 234 -9.14 8.90 29.06
N GLN A 235 -8.61 7.68 28.97
CA GLN A 235 -7.58 7.15 29.90
C GLN A 235 -6.20 6.97 29.26
N ILE A 236 -6.05 7.41 28.02
CA ILE A 236 -4.84 7.30 27.21
C ILE A 236 -3.68 8.20 27.71
N SER A 237 -3.86 8.97 28.78
CA SER A 237 -2.93 10.06 29.10
C SER A 237 -1.62 9.69 29.80
N GLU A 238 -1.43 8.54 30.46
CA GLU A 238 -0.23 8.43 31.33
C GLU A 238 0.55 7.11 31.43
N ASN A 239 0.11 5.92 30.99
CA ASN A 239 0.96 4.72 31.15
C ASN A 239 0.58 3.55 30.24
N SER A 240 0.90 3.63 28.95
CA SER A 240 1.03 2.43 28.12
C SER A 240 2.04 2.69 27.01
N ASP A 241 2.82 1.69 26.63
CA ASP A 241 3.82 1.73 25.53
C ASP A 241 3.20 1.95 24.12
N LEU A 242 1.98 2.48 24.05
CA LEU A 242 1.36 2.94 22.83
C LEU A 242 2.06 4.22 22.38
N THR A 243 2.62 4.21 21.17
CA THR A 243 3.13 5.45 20.58
C THR A 243 1.97 6.45 20.45
N LYS A 244 2.17 7.72 20.81
CA LYS A 244 1.21 8.85 20.70
C LYS A 244 0.41 8.90 19.38
N THR A 245 0.97 8.33 18.32
CA THR A 245 0.37 8.23 16.97
C THR A 245 -0.81 7.24 16.89
N GLN A 246 -0.82 6.17 17.71
CA GLN A 246 -1.92 5.20 17.80
C GLN A 246 -3.12 5.77 18.57
N GLU A 247 -2.83 6.55 19.61
CA GLU A 247 -3.80 7.27 20.45
C GLU A 247 -4.65 8.24 19.63
N GLU A 248 -4.02 9.00 18.74
CA GLU A 248 -4.73 9.95 17.87
C GLU A 248 -5.25 9.34 16.58
N PHE A 249 -4.74 8.19 16.13
CA PHE A 249 -5.40 7.43 15.06
C PHE A 249 -6.83 7.06 15.48
N ILE A 250 -7.01 6.58 16.72
CA ILE A 250 -8.33 6.26 17.30
C ILE A 250 -9.20 7.53 17.39
N LYS A 251 -8.64 8.67 17.81
CA LYS A 251 -9.37 9.95 17.88
C LYS A 251 -9.79 10.47 16.50
N ASN A 252 -8.96 10.29 15.47
CA ASN A 252 -9.18 10.84 14.12
C ASN A 252 -9.96 9.88 13.19
N HIS A 253 -9.98 8.57 13.45
CA HIS A 253 -10.84 7.61 12.74
C HIS A 253 -12.24 7.51 13.35
N PHE A 254 -12.43 8.04 14.55
CA PHE A 254 -13.74 8.46 15.02
C PHE A 254 -14.11 9.77 14.30
N THR A 255 -14.95 9.70 13.27
CA THR A 255 -15.87 10.83 13.06
C THR A 255 -16.67 11.02 14.34
N SER A 256 -17.21 12.20 14.61
CA SER A 256 -17.93 12.49 15.87
C SER A 256 -19.14 11.58 16.16
N ALA A 257 -19.43 10.58 15.31
CA ALA A 257 -20.40 9.52 15.48
C ALA A 257 -19.70 8.16 15.59
N SER A 258 -20.23 7.29 16.44
CA SER A 258 -19.84 5.91 16.67
C SER A 258 -19.79 5.02 15.41
N SER A 259 -18.83 5.24 14.52
CA SER A 259 -18.63 4.49 13.28
C SER A 259 -17.20 4.01 13.12
N LEU A 260 -17.03 2.89 12.43
CA LEU A 260 -15.77 2.22 12.12
C LEU A 260 -15.75 1.89 10.63
N ILE A 261 -14.64 2.19 9.96
CA ILE A 261 -14.38 1.75 8.59
C ILE A 261 -13.29 0.68 8.62
N ILE A 262 -13.57 -0.48 8.05
CA ILE A 262 -12.62 -1.59 7.87
C ILE A 262 -12.20 -1.63 6.41
N TYR A 263 -10.90 -1.51 6.18
CA TYR A 263 -10.27 -1.63 4.87
C TYR A 263 -9.81 -3.07 4.59
N PRO A 264 -9.60 -3.45 3.32
CA PRO A 264 -9.08 -4.75 2.94
C PRO A 264 -7.76 -5.11 3.64
N ALA A 265 -7.57 -6.39 3.92
CA ALA A 265 -6.33 -6.88 4.52
C ALA A 265 -5.16 -6.96 3.52
N LYS A 266 -5.41 -6.72 2.23
CA LYS A 266 -4.42 -6.80 1.14
C LYS A 266 -4.63 -5.64 0.15
N HIS A 267 -3.57 -5.16 -0.48
CA HIS A 267 -3.66 -4.10 -1.51
C HIS A 267 -4.33 -4.57 -2.81
N TYR A 268 -4.22 -5.86 -3.15
CA TYR A 268 -4.81 -6.43 -4.35
C TYR A 268 -6.17 -7.04 -4.02
N VAL A 269 -7.23 -6.33 -4.40
CA VAL A 269 -8.61 -6.74 -4.19
C VAL A 269 -9.31 -6.68 -5.54
N ALA A 270 -9.82 -7.82 -5.99
CA ALA A 270 -10.58 -7.90 -7.24
C ALA A 270 -11.96 -8.54 -6.96
N PRO A 271 -13.06 -7.97 -7.49
CA PRO A 271 -14.38 -8.60 -7.41
C PRO A 271 -14.40 -9.95 -8.14
N LYS A 272 -15.20 -10.91 -7.65
CA LYS A 272 -15.34 -12.23 -8.29
C LYS A 272 -15.71 -12.15 -9.78
N ASP A 273 -16.59 -11.24 -10.16
CA ASP A 273 -17.02 -11.07 -11.55
C ASP A 273 -15.86 -10.65 -12.47
N MET A 274 -14.86 -9.92 -11.94
CA MET A 274 -13.67 -9.56 -12.71
C MET A 274 -12.75 -10.75 -12.93
N PHE A 275 -12.74 -11.76 -12.03
CA PHE A 275 -11.92 -12.97 -12.21
C PHE A 275 -12.34 -13.75 -13.45
N GLU A 276 -13.65 -13.95 -13.67
CA GLU A 276 -14.13 -14.71 -14.83
C GLU A 276 -13.76 -14.05 -16.16
N VAL A 277 -13.93 -12.72 -16.23
CA VAL A 277 -13.56 -11.91 -17.40
C VAL A 277 -12.04 -11.93 -17.61
N ALA A 278 -11.26 -11.78 -16.53
CA ALA A 278 -9.81 -11.82 -16.58
C ALA A 278 -9.30 -13.18 -17.10
N ILE A 279 -9.81 -14.30 -16.56
CA ILE A 279 -9.46 -15.65 -16.99
C ILE A 279 -9.75 -15.85 -18.48
N LYS A 280 -10.92 -15.40 -18.95
CA LYS A 280 -11.28 -15.49 -20.37
C LYS A 280 -10.31 -14.71 -21.25
N ASN A 281 -9.95 -13.49 -20.85
CA ASN A 281 -9.01 -12.65 -21.59
C ASN A 281 -7.59 -13.24 -21.60
N ILE A 282 -7.14 -13.81 -20.47
CA ILE A 282 -5.83 -14.49 -20.39
C ILE A 282 -5.79 -15.70 -21.34
N LYS A 283 -6.86 -16.50 -21.39
CA LYS A 283 -6.97 -17.65 -22.32
C LYS A 283 -6.89 -17.19 -23.78
N SER A 284 -7.59 -16.11 -24.13
CA SER A 284 -7.54 -15.53 -25.47
C SER A 284 -6.13 -15.04 -25.85
N ASP A 285 -5.47 -14.28 -24.97
CA ASP A 285 -4.11 -13.79 -25.21
C ASP A 285 -3.08 -14.93 -25.26
N LEU A 286 -3.31 -15.99 -24.48
CA LEU A 286 -2.51 -17.22 -24.54
C LEU A 286 -2.62 -17.88 -25.92
N GLU A 287 -3.82 -18.11 -26.44
CA GLU A 287 -4.02 -18.75 -27.75
C GLU A 287 -3.34 -17.95 -28.88
N ILE A 288 -3.49 -16.62 -28.86
CA ILE A 288 -2.82 -15.73 -29.81
C ILE A 288 -1.29 -15.87 -29.71
N GLN A 289 -0.75 -15.82 -28.49
CA GLN A 289 0.68 -15.89 -28.27
C GLN A 289 1.27 -17.26 -28.63
N LEU A 290 0.56 -18.35 -28.36
CA LEU A 290 0.98 -19.70 -28.74
C LEU A 290 1.10 -19.82 -30.26
N LYS A 291 0.10 -19.32 -31.00
CA LYS A 291 0.15 -19.31 -32.47
C LYS A 291 1.36 -18.51 -32.99
N VAL A 292 1.62 -17.33 -32.42
CA VAL A 292 2.79 -16.52 -32.78
C VAL A 292 4.10 -17.28 -32.51
N LEU A 293 4.22 -17.99 -31.40
CA LEU A 293 5.43 -18.76 -31.08
C LEU A 293 5.58 -19.97 -32.03
N GLU A 294 4.50 -20.71 -32.30
CA GLU A 294 4.50 -21.86 -33.20
C GLU A 294 4.84 -21.47 -34.65
N ASP A 295 4.24 -20.39 -35.16
CA ASP A 295 4.49 -19.87 -36.51
C ASP A 295 5.96 -19.41 -36.68
N ASN A 296 6.61 -18.99 -35.59
CA ASN A 296 8.03 -18.63 -35.56
C ASN A 296 8.97 -19.80 -35.23
N GLY A 297 8.47 -21.05 -35.18
CA GLY A 297 9.27 -22.24 -34.88
C GLY A 297 9.68 -22.41 -33.42
N LYS A 298 9.19 -21.57 -32.51
CA LYS A 298 9.50 -21.56 -31.06
C LYS A 298 8.63 -22.55 -30.28
N LYS A 299 8.73 -23.84 -30.64
CA LYS A 299 7.88 -24.91 -30.09
C LYS A 299 8.09 -25.13 -28.60
N LEU A 300 9.34 -25.03 -28.12
CA LEU A 300 9.67 -25.23 -26.70
C LEU A 300 9.08 -24.10 -25.84
N GLU A 301 9.22 -22.86 -26.29
CA GLU A 301 8.66 -21.68 -25.64
C GLU A 301 7.13 -21.72 -25.62
N ALA A 302 6.50 -22.14 -26.73
CA ALA A 302 5.05 -22.32 -26.79
C ALA A 302 4.58 -23.38 -25.78
N TYR A 303 5.25 -24.54 -25.75
CA TYR A 303 4.93 -25.60 -24.80
C TYR A 303 5.07 -25.11 -23.34
N ARG A 304 6.19 -24.45 -23.02
CA ARG A 304 6.47 -23.88 -21.70
C ARG A 304 5.40 -22.86 -21.27
N LEU A 305 5.05 -21.94 -22.17
CA LEU A 305 4.04 -20.92 -21.92
C LEU A 305 2.68 -21.56 -21.67
N SER A 306 2.27 -22.50 -22.53
CA SER A 306 0.99 -23.21 -22.37
C SER A 306 0.90 -23.93 -21.03
N GLN A 307 1.90 -24.74 -20.68
CA GLN A 307 1.88 -25.52 -19.43
C GLN A 307 1.73 -24.60 -18.22
N ARG A 308 2.55 -23.54 -18.19
CA ARG A 308 2.61 -22.65 -17.04
C ARG A 308 1.37 -21.78 -16.89
N THR A 309 0.91 -21.16 -17.98
CA THR A 309 -0.29 -20.32 -17.92
C THR A 309 -1.54 -21.15 -17.61
N LYS A 310 -1.67 -22.39 -18.11
CA LYS A 310 -2.80 -23.26 -17.76
C LYS A 310 -2.79 -23.63 -16.27
N TYR A 311 -1.64 -24.00 -15.73
CA TYR A 311 -1.50 -24.25 -14.29
C TYR A 311 -1.85 -23.02 -13.45
N ASP A 312 -1.33 -21.84 -13.82
CA ASP A 312 -1.66 -20.59 -13.12
C ASP A 312 -3.17 -20.31 -13.17
N LEU A 313 -3.84 -20.55 -14.30
CA LEU A 313 -5.29 -20.35 -14.46
C LEU A 313 -6.11 -21.34 -13.62
N GLU A 314 -5.69 -22.60 -13.54
CA GLU A 314 -6.33 -23.60 -12.66
C GLU A 314 -6.23 -23.18 -11.19
N MET A 315 -5.03 -22.75 -10.76
CA MET A 315 -4.82 -22.24 -9.40
C MET A 315 -5.66 -21.00 -9.09
N ILE A 316 -5.73 -20.05 -10.02
CA ILE A 316 -6.58 -18.86 -9.87
C ILE A 316 -8.06 -19.26 -9.79
N GLN A 317 -8.51 -20.23 -10.57
CA GLN A 317 -9.92 -20.64 -10.61
C GLN A 317 -10.35 -21.40 -9.34
N GLU A 318 -9.50 -22.28 -8.81
CA GLU A 318 -9.81 -23.11 -7.64
C GLU A 318 -9.56 -22.39 -6.31
N ILE A 319 -8.45 -21.65 -6.23
CA ILE A 319 -7.96 -21.06 -4.96
C ILE A 319 -8.12 -19.53 -4.94
N GLY A 320 -8.35 -18.90 -6.08
CA GLY A 320 -8.41 -17.43 -6.20
C GLY A 320 -7.03 -16.77 -6.22
N TYR A 321 -5.95 -17.56 -6.26
CA TYR A 321 -4.58 -17.07 -6.18
C TYR A 321 -3.58 -18.01 -6.87
N CYS A 322 -2.49 -17.45 -7.42
CA CYS A 322 -1.34 -18.21 -7.89
C CYS A 322 -0.02 -17.48 -7.56
N LYS A 323 1.09 -18.23 -7.53
CA LYS A 323 2.43 -17.65 -7.33
C LYS A 323 2.80 -16.78 -8.55
N GLY A 324 2.96 -15.48 -8.32
CA GLY A 324 3.26 -14.54 -9.40
C GLY A 324 2.02 -13.95 -10.07
N ILE A 325 0.88 -13.93 -9.37
CA ILE A 325 -0.38 -13.35 -9.86
C ILE A 325 -0.24 -11.91 -10.38
N GLU A 326 0.73 -11.15 -9.88
CA GLU A 326 1.03 -9.80 -10.34
C GLU A 326 1.36 -9.72 -11.85
N ASN A 327 1.84 -10.81 -12.46
CA ASN A 327 2.10 -10.85 -13.91
C ASN A 327 0.82 -10.83 -14.75
N TYR A 328 -0.34 -10.99 -14.10
CA TYR A 328 -1.67 -10.90 -14.70
C TYR A 328 -2.43 -9.64 -14.25
N SER A 329 -1.77 -8.71 -13.54
CA SER A 329 -2.40 -7.54 -12.93
C SER A 329 -3.26 -6.74 -13.91
N ARG A 330 -2.77 -6.51 -15.14
CA ARG A 330 -3.52 -5.84 -16.22
C ARG A 330 -4.94 -6.38 -16.39
N TYR A 331 -5.12 -7.70 -16.36
CA TYR A 331 -6.42 -8.32 -16.56
C TYR A 331 -7.35 -8.11 -15.36
N PHE A 332 -6.81 -8.26 -14.15
CA PHE A 332 -7.57 -8.09 -12.91
C PHE A 332 -7.94 -6.64 -12.64
N ASP A 333 -7.12 -5.69 -13.09
CA ASP A 333 -7.41 -4.26 -13.00
C ASP A 333 -8.37 -3.78 -14.11
N GLY A 334 -8.68 -4.63 -15.11
CA GLY A 334 -9.47 -4.24 -16.28
C GLY A 334 -8.78 -3.19 -17.16
N ARG A 335 -7.44 -3.13 -17.13
CA ARG A 335 -6.63 -2.13 -17.82
C ARG A 335 -6.42 -2.47 -19.30
N GLU A 336 -6.31 -1.45 -20.14
CA GLU A 336 -5.93 -1.61 -21.54
C GLU A 336 -4.43 -1.95 -21.66
N LYS A 337 -4.05 -2.64 -22.75
CA LYS A 337 -2.65 -2.98 -23.04
C LYS A 337 -1.76 -1.72 -23.12
N GLY A 338 -0.60 -1.76 -22.48
CA GLY A 338 0.35 -0.64 -22.44
C GLY A 338 0.00 0.49 -21.48
N THR A 339 -1.13 0.41 -20.77
CA THR A 339 -1.43 1.38 -19.71
C THR A 339 -0.59 1.08 -18.47
N PRO A 340 -0.14 2.10 -17.72
CA PRO A 340 0.63 1.87 -16.50
C PRO A 340 -0.21 1.21 -15.41
N PRO A 341 0.40 0.42 -14.51
CA PRO A 341 -0.26 -0.05 -13.31
C PRO A 341 -0.61 1.12 -12.37
N TYR A 342 -1.55 0.89 -11.46
CA TYR A 342 -1.75 1.81 -10.36
C TYR A 342 -0.57 1.73 -9.40
N SER A 343 -0.27 2.83 -8.74
CA SER A 343 0.87 2.99 -7.85
C SER A 343 0.45 3.77 -6.60
N LEU A 344 1.36 3.98 -5.66
CA LEU A 344 1.06 4.80 -4.49
C LEU A 344 0.66 6.23 -4.89
N LEU A 345 1.19 6.74 -6.01
CA LEU A 345 0.89 8.09 -6.51
C LEU A 345 -0.60 8.25 -6.82
N ASP A 346 -1.28 7.18 -7.24
CA ASP A 346 -2.71 7.19 -7.58
C ASP A 346 -3.62 7.23 -6.34
N PHE A 347 -3.08 6.93 -5.15
CA PHE A 347 -3.79 7.08 -3.87
C PHE A 347 -3.73 8.51 -3.34
N PHE A 348 -2.83 9.35 -3.85
CA PHE A 348 -2.75 10.75 -3.43
C PHE A 348 -3.86 11.60 -4.07
N PRO A 349 -4.35 12.63 -3.36
CA PRO A 349 -5.16 13.68 -3.98
C PRO A 349 -4.42 14.33 -5.16
N LYS A 350 -5.15 14.78 -6.18
CA LYS A 350 -4.54 15.39 -7.39
C LYS A 350 -3.63 16.59 -7.12
N ASP A 351 -3.80 17.27 -5.98
CA ASP A 351 -3.10 18.49 -5.61
C ASP A 351 -1.99 18.29 -4.56
N TYR A 352 -1.50 17.06 -4.37
CA TYR A 352 -0.43 16.72 -3.42
C TYR A 352 0.93 17.35 -3.76
N ASN A 353 1.83 17.38 -2.76
CA ASN A 353 3.22 17.80 -2.94
C ASN A 353 4.15 16.58 -3.09
N LEU A 354 5.17 16.70 -3.92
CA LEU A 354 6.25 15.72 -4.04
C LEU A 354 7.60 16.34 -3.63
N ILE A 355 8.27 15.73 -2.67
CA ILE A 355 9.62 16.05 -2.25
C ILE A 355 10.52 14.88 -2.62
N ILE A 356 11.62 15.16 -3.32
CA ILE A 356 12.61 14.15 -3.68
C ILE A 356 13.88 14.44 -2.90
N ASP A 357 14.15 13.60 -1.90
CA ASP A 357 15.39 13.64 -1.13
C ASP A 357 16.56 13.12 -1.98
N GLU A 358 17.74 13.72 -1.82
CA GLU A 358 18.95 13.42 -2.59
C GLU A 358 18.67 13.20 -4.10
N SER A 359 17.98 14.17 -4.72
CA SER A 359 17.43 14.07 -6.08
C SER A 359 18.44 13.66 -7.15
N HIS A 360 19.72 14.00 -6.97
CA HIS A 360 20.80 13.60 -7.86
C HIS A 360 21.04 12.07 -7.91
N ILE A 361 20.62 11.32 -6.89
CA ILE A 361 20.65 9.85 -6.84
C ILE A 361 19.25 9.29 -7.08
N THR A 362 18.24 9.85 -6.42
CA THR A 362 16.87 9.32 -6.44
C THR A 362 16.24 9.38 -7.83
N ILE A 363 16.46 10.46 -8.60
CA ILE A 363 15.88 10.59 -9.95
C ILE A 363 16.45 9.54 -10.93
N PRO A 364 17.78 9.35 -11.04
CA PRO A 364 18.34 8.25 -11.83
C PRO A 364 17.81 6.87 -11.41
N GLN A 365 17.68 6.62 -10.10
CA GLN A 365 17.17 5.35 -9.60
C GLN A 365 15.72 5.10 -10.04
N VAL A 366 14.83 6.08 -9.84
CA VAL A 366 13.42 6.02 -10.29
C VAL A 366 13.34 5.69 -11.78
N ARG A 367 14.16 6.35 -12.61
CA ARG A 367 14.21 6.07 -14.06
C ARG A 367 14.72 4.66 -14.37
N GLY A 368 15.71 4.18 -13.61
CA GLY A 368 16.33 2.88 -13.80
C GLY A 368 15.38 1.71 -13.52
N MET A 369 14.43 1.87 -12.59
CA MET A 369 13.54 0.78 -12.18
C MET A 369 12.74 0.18 -13.36
N TYR A 370 12.16 1.02 -14.22
CA TYR A 370 11.40 0.56 -15.39
C TYR A 370 12.27 -0.21 -16.38
N ASN A 371 13.43 0.33 -16.74
CA ASN A 371 14.30 -0.27 -17.76
C ASN A 371 14.84 -1.64 -17.30
N GLY A 372 15.21 -1.76 -16.02
CA GLY A 372 15.67 -3.02 -15.44
C GLY A 372 14.55 -4.06 -15.41
N ASP A 373 13.34 -3.68 -15.01
CA ASP A 373 12.19 -4.59 -14.97
C ASP A 373 11.79 -5.07 -16.37
N GLN A 374 11.70 -4.15 -17.34
CA GLN A 374 11.38 -4.46 -18.74
C GLN A 374 12.40 -5.42 -19.35
N ALA A 375 13.72 -5.17 -19.19
CA ALA A 375 14.74 -6.05 -19.75
C ALA A 375 14.64 -7.49 -19.20
N ARG A 376 14.41 -7.61 -17.88
CA ARG A 376 14.20 -8.90 -17.21
C ARG A 376 12.95 -9.60 -17.72
N LYS A 377 11.80 -8.92 -17.74
CA LYS A 377 10.53 -9.51 -18.16
C LYS A 377 10.48 -9.79 -19.66
N GLN A 378 11.10 -8.96 -20.49
CA GLN A 378 11.20 -9.19 -21.93
C GLN A 378 11.92 -10.52 -22.22
N THR A 379 12.95 -10.84 -21.43
CA THR A 379 13.64 -12.13 -21.52
C THR A 379 12.68 -13.27 -21.17
N LEU A 380 11.93 -13.17 -20.06
CA LEU A 380 10.92 -14.18 -19.71
C LEU A 380 9.87 -14.39 -20.82
N VAL A 381 9.39 -13.32 -21.44
CA VAL A 381 8.41 -13.37 -22.54
C VAL A 381 9.01 -14.02 -23.79
N ASN A 382 10.23 -13.61 -24.17
CA ASN A 382 10.92 -14.10 -25.36
C ASN A 382 11.15 -15.63 -25.34
N TYR A 383 11.32 -16.18 -24.14
CA TYR A 383 11.54 -17.59 -23.88
C TYR A 383 10.29 -18.31 -23.33
N GLY A 384 9.09 -17.72 -23.44
CA GLY A 384 7.84 -18.40 -23.13
C GLY A 384 7.61 -18.72 -21.64
N PHE A 385 8.25 -18.01 -20.72
CA PHE A 385 7.98 -18.14 -19.28
C PHE A 385 6.77 -17.34 -18.82
N ARG A 386 6.43 -16.25 -19.52
CA ARG A 386 5.33 -15.34 -19.21
C ARG A 386 4.67 -14.80 -20.49
N LEU A 387 3.41 -14.41 -20.40
CA LEU A 387 2.71 -13.72 -21.47
C LEU A 387 3.25 -12.29 -21.67
N PRO A 388 3.12 -11.69 -22.87
CA PRO A 388 3.50 -10.30 -23.11
C PRO A 388 2.84 -9.30 -22.16
N SER A 389 1.63 -9.61 -21.67
CA SER A 389 0.92 -8.79 -20.67
C SER A 389 1.68 -8.63 -19.36
N ALA A 390 2.66 -9.49 -19.06
CA ALA A 390 3.47 -9.36 -17.85
C ALA A 390 4.33 -8.08 -17.87
N LEU A 391 4.59 -7.51 -19.06
CA LEU A 391 5.29 -6.23 -19.25
C LEU A 391 4.43 -5.01 -18.86
N ASP A 392 3.11 -5.18 -18.76
CA ASP A 392 2.16 -4.12 -18.39
C ASP A 392 1.99 -3.98 -16.86
N ASN A 393 2.84 -4.65 -16.08
CA ASN A 393 2.88 -4.66 -14.63
C ASN A 393 4.03 -3.84 -14.07
#